data_AF-A0A536YD82-F1
#
_entry.id   AF-A0A536YD82-F1
#
_cell.length_a   1.000
_cell.length_b   1.000
_cell.length_c   1.000
_cell.angle_alpha   90.00
_cell.angle_beta   90.00
_cell.angle_gamma   90.00
#
_symmetry.space_group_name_H-M   'P 1'
#
loop_
_entity.id
_entity.type
_entity.pdbx_description
1 polymer ?
#
loop_
_entity_poly.entity_id
_entity_poly.type
_entity_poly.pdbx_seq_one_letter_code
_entity_poly.pdbx_strand_id
1 'polypeptide(L)'
;MSARAPIGQRLKEFEEREIERILGACTRCGKCYEVCPMAQYSKAPASDSKAVVGGVHAVLRGAAGTPEALGWIGVCTRSGVCVPACPENVDPKMMMRLARMTALGGRGLPAQLPVKEDPDYFDRVRAFARLQLSDDELKDWT
;
A
#
# COMPACT_ATOMS: atom_id res chain seq x y z
N MET A 1 12.45 -35.49 3.52
CA MET A 1 11.48 -34.68 2.76
C MET A 1 10.94 -33.62 3.70
N SER A 2 11.29 -32.35 3.52
CA SER A 2 10.90 -31.28 4.46
C SER A 2 9.40 -30.99 4.30
N ALA A 3 8.63 -31.17 5.37
CA ALA A 3 7.24 -30.71 5.42
C ALA A 3 7.23 -29.19 5.23
N ARG A 4 6.72 -28.72 4.10
CA ARG A 4 6.59 -27.27 3.83
C ARG A 4 5.53 -26.70 4.78
N ALA A 5 5.87 -25.60 5.45
CA ALA A 5 4.92 -24.87 6.29
C ALA A 5 3.66 -24.43 5.49
N PRO A 6 2.48 -24.32 6.14
CA PRO A 6 1.26 -23.83 5.52
C PRO A 6 1.49 -22.48 4.82
N ILE A 7 0.79 -22.24 3.71
CA ILE A 7 0.98 -21.03 2.87
C ILE A 7 0.84 -19.74 3.70
N GLY A 8 -0.15 -19.69 4.59
CA GLY A 8 -0.37 -18.52 5.45
C GLY A 8 0.77 -18.24 6.43
N GLN A 9 1.44 -19.28 6.94
CA GLN A 9 2.59 -19.11 7.84
C GLN A 9 3.79 -18.54 7.06
N ARG A 10 4.09 -19.11 5.89
CA ARG A 10 5.18 -18.62 5.03
C ARG A 10 4.98 -17.17 4.59
N LEU A 11 3.73 -16.76 4.37
CA LEU A 11 3.39 -15.38 4.05
C LEU A 11 3.70 -14.45 5.23
N LYS A 12 3.27 -14.79 6.45
CA LYS A 12 3.57 -14.00 7.65
C LYS A 12 5.07 -13.84 7.87
N GLU A 13 5.83 -14.94 7.77
CA GLU A 13 7.29 -14.91 7.91
C GLU A 13 7.95 -14.05 6.83
N PHE A 14 7.42 -14.05 5.60
CA PHE A 14 7.88 -13.16 4.54
C PHE A 14 7.59 -11.69 4.85
N GLU A 15 6.37 -11.37 5.29
CA GLU A 15 5.98 -10.02 5.67
C GLU A 15 6.89 -9.48 6.78
N GLU A 16 7.14 -10.28 7.82
CA GLU A 16 8.02 -9.89 8.94
C GLU A 16 9.44 -9.60 8.48
N ARG A 17 10.08 -10.53 7.75
CA ARG A 17 11.45 -10.33 7.23
C ARG A 17 11.55 -9.13 6.31
N GLU A 18 10.56 -8.94 5.44
CA GLU A 18 10.59 -7.82 4.49
C GLU A 18 10.40 -6.48 5.19
N ILE A 19 9.56 -6.43 6.23
CA ILE A 19 9.42 -5.24 7.08
C ILE A 19 10.72 -4.93 7.81
N GLU A 20 11.38 -5.93 8.40
CA GLU A 20 12.68 -5.75 9.06
C GLU A 20 13.73 -5.22 8.09
N ARG A 21 13.82 -5.79 6.89
CA ARG A 21 14.73 -5.33 5.83
C ARG A 21 14.47 -3.87 5.45
N ILE A 22 13.20 -3.51 5.25
CA ILE A 22 12.80 -2.14 4.90
C ILE A 22 13.15 -1.17 6.04
N LEU A 23 12.81 -1.52 7.28
CA LEU A 23 13.05 -0.67 8.45
C LEU A 23 14.55 -0.50 8.75
N GLY A 24 15.37 -1.51 8.44
CA GLY A 24 16.82 -1.48 8.60
C GLY A 24 17.54 -0.66 7.53
N ALA A 25 17.04 -0.65 6.29
CA ALA A 25 17.69 0.07 5.18
C ALA A 25 17.15 1.50 4.96
N CYS A 26 15.87 1.76 5.24
CA CYS A 26 15.26 3.04 4.90
C CYS A 26 15.74 4.18 5.82
N THR A 27 16.39 5.18 5.25
CA THR A 27 16.88 6.39 5.93
C THR A 27 15.79 7.42 6.25
N ARG A 28 14.53 7.16 5.85
CA ARG A 28 13.38 8.08 5.97
C ARG A 28 13.62 9.41 5.24
N CYS A 29 14.41 9.39 4.17
CA CYS A 29 14.81 10.60 3.44
C CYS A 29 13.67 11.33 2.73
N GLY A 30 12.52 10.68 2.50
CA GLY A 30 11.34 11.33 1.90
C GLY A 30 11.26 11.31 0.37
N LYS A 31 12.35 10.97 -0.34
CA LYS A 31 12.40 11.01 -1.82
C LYS A 31 11.30 10.20 -2.51
N CYS A 32 10.91 9.06 -1.94
CA CYS A 32 9.83 8.22 -2.46
C CYS A 32 8.44 8.89 -2.37
N TYR A 33 8.24 9.78 -1.38
CA TYR A 33 7.04 10.58 -1.23
C TYR A 33 7.04 11.77 -2.20
N GLU A 34 8.18 12.46 -2.32
CA GLU A 34 8.34 13.64 -3.19
C GLU A 34 8.01 13.36 -4.65
N VAL A 35 8.38 12.17 -5.16
CA VAL A 35 8.08 11.77 -6.55
C VAL A 35 6.71 11.12 -6.71
N CYS A 36 5.95 10.91 -5.63
CA CYS A 36 4.72 10.15 -5.70
C CYS A 36 3.60 10.99 -6.36
N PRO A 37 3.07 10.58 -7.52
CA PRO A 37 2.01 11.36 -8.18
C PRO A 37 0.71 11.41 -7.38
N MET A 38 0.53 10.45 -6.47
CA MET A 38 -0.69 10.32 -5.66
C MET A 38 -0.66 11.10 -4.34
N ALA A 39 0.51 11.55 -3.88
CA ALA A 39 0.67 12.16 -2.55
C ALA A 39 -0.24 13.39 -2.35
N GLN A 40 -0.36 14.22 -3.39
CA GLN A 40 -1.20 15.42 -3.39
C GLN A 40 -2.70 15.13 -3.25
N TYR A 41 -3.16 13.94 -3.66
CA TYR A 41 -4.57 13.54 -3.60
C TYR A 41 -4.91 12.82 -2.29
N SER A 42 -3.98 12.75 -1.35
CA SER A 42 -4.23 12.15 -0.05
C SER A 42 -5.20 13.01 0.76
N LYS A 43 -5.84 12.44 1.79
CA LYS A 43 -6.74 13.19 2.69
C LYS A 43 -6.02 14.23 3.55
N ALA A 44 -4.69 14.11 3.69
CA ALA A 44 -3.83 14.98 4.48
C ALA A 44 -2.49 15.16 3.74
N PRO A 45 -2.48 15.89 2.60
CA PRO A 45 -1.26 16.14 1.86
C PRO A 45 -0.31 17.00 2.70
N ALA A 46 0.99 16.72 2.62
CA ALA A 46 1.99 17.41 3.42
C ALA A 46 3.23 17.71 2.58
N SER A 47 3.96 18.77 2.95
CA SER A 47 5.24 19.11 2.33
C SER A 47 6.44 18.45 3.01
N ASP A 48 6.31 18.07 4.29
CA ASP A 48 7.38 17.38 5.03
C ASP A 48 7.42 15.89 4.69
N SER A 49 8.13 15.57 3.60
CA SER A 49 8.31 14.21 3.09
C SER A 49 8.93 13.26 4.13
N LYS A 50 9.82 13.76 4.99
CA LYS A 50 10.49 12.96 6.02
C LYS A 50 9.54 12.59 7.15
N ALA A 51 8.73 13.54 7.61
CA ALA A 51 7.71 13.29 8.63
C ALA A 51 6.70 12.24 8.14
N VAL A 52 6.22 12.37 6.89
CA VAL A 52 5.28 11.41 6.30
C VAL A 52 5.87 10.00 6.25
N VAL A 53 7.10 9.83 5.73
CA VAL A 53 7.76 8.52 5.69
C VAL A 53 8.04 7.99 7.10
N GLY A 54 8.34 8.86 8.06
CA GLY A 54 8.45 8.52 9.47
C GLY A 54 7.15 7.93 10.04
N GLY A 55 6.00 8.52 9.69
CA GLY A 55 4.68 7.98 10.05
C GLY A 55 4.39 6.63 9.39
N VAL A 56 4.80 6.41 8.14
CA VAL A 56 4.69 5.08 7.48
C VAL A 56 5.52 4.03 8.22
N HIS A 57 6.72 4.38 8.68
CA HIS A 57 7.54 3.50 9.52
C HIS A 57 6.85 3.17 10.86
N ALA A 58 6.15 4.13 11.48
CA ALA A 58 5.38 3.87 12.69
C ALA A 58 4.31 2.81 12.42
N VAL A 59 3.56 2.94 11.32
CA VAL A 59 2.56 1.94 10.90
C VAL A 59 3.19 0.57 10.69
N LEU A 60 4.33 0.47 10.00
CA LEU A 60 5.00 -0.82 9.75
C LEU A 60 5.41 -1.54 11.04
N ARG A 61 5.79 -0.79 12.07
CA ARG A 61 6.09 -1.29 13.43
C ARG A 61 4.83 -1.63 14.25
N GLY A 62 3.64 -1.39 13.72
CA GLY A 62 2.37 -1.57 14.42
C GLY A 62 2.00 -0.44 15.37
N ALA A 63 2.72 0.69 15.34
CA ALA A 63 2.35 1.90 16.06
C ALA A 63 1.31 2.72 15.27
N ALA A 64 0.75 3.73 15.93
CA ALA A 64 -0.17 4.68 15.30
C ALA A 64 0.57 5.50 14.21
N GLY A 65 0.00 5.53 13.00
CA GLY A 65 0.42 6.41 11.93
C GLY A 65 -0.11 7.83 12.13
N THR A 66 0.63 8.82 11.61
CA THR A 66 0.13 10.20 11.54
C THR A 66 -0.98 10.32 10.48
N PRO A 67 -1.83 11.36 10.54
CA PRO A 67 -2.86 11.59 9.52
C PRO A 67 -2.30 11.65 8.09
N GLU A 68 -1.13 12.26 7.90
CA GLU A 68 -0.47 12.42 6.60
C GLU A 68 0.04 11.09 6.07
N ALA A 69 0.64 10.27 6.96
CA ALA A 69 1.09 8.93 6.60
C ALA A 69 -0.10 8.01 6.25
N LEU A 70 -1.16 8.01 7.07
CA LEU A 70 -2.36 7.23 6.81
C LEU A 70 -3.07 7.72 5.53
N GLY A 71 -3.09 9.03 5.29
CA GLY A 71 -3.57 9.63 4.04
C GLY A 71 -2.81 9.09 2.83
N TRP A 72 -1.47 9.12 2.88
CA TRP A 72 -0.63 8.61 1.80
C TRP A 72 -0.77 7.10 1.58
N ILE A 73 -0.84 6.32 2.67
CA ILE A 73 -1.11 4.87 2.62
C ILE A 73 -2.46 4.59 1.95
N GLY A 74 -3.49 5.38 2.30
CA GLY A 74 -4.84 5.22 1.78
C GLY A 74 -4.99 5.53 0.29
N VAL A 75 -4.18 6.46 -0.24
CA VAL A 75 -4.24 6.90 -1.65
C VAL A 75 -3.30 6.13 -2.58
N CYS A 76 -2.45 5.24 -2.04
CA CYS A 76 -1.49 4.50 -2.85
C CYS A 76 -2.16 3.62 -3.91
N THR A 77 -1.89 3.90 -5.19
CA THR A 77 -2.37 3.14 -6.35
C THR A 77 -1.35 2.11 -6.87
N ARG A 78 -0.18 2.00 -6.22
CA ARG A 78 0.93 1.13 -6.62
C ARG A 78 1.58 1.51 -7.97
N SER A 79 1.63 2.81 -8.31
CA SER A 79 2.24 3.32 -9.55
C SER A 79 3.70 2.91 -9.76
N GLY A 80 4.48 2.74 -8.68
CA GLY A 80 5.87 2.30 -8.75
C GLY A 80 6.90 3.40 -9.05
N VAL A 81 6.48 4.65 -9.30
CA VAL A 81 7.37 5.80 -9.55
C VAL A 81 8.38 6.02 -8.41
N CYS A 82 7.99 5.68 -7.19
CA CYS A 82 8.85 5.77 -6.00
C CYS A 82 10.01 4.77 -5.96
N VAL A 83 9.95 3.65 -6.70
CA VAL A 83 10.95 2.58 -6.67
C VAL A 83 12.33 3.06 -7.13
N PRO A 84 12.49 3.61 -8.35
CA PRO A 84 13.78 4.12 -8.80
C PRO A 84 14.28 5.35 -8.04
N ALA A 85 13.41 6.04 -7.29
CA ALA A 85 13.77 7.23 -6.53
C ALA A 85 14.40 6.93 -5.15
N CYS A 86 14.38 5.68 -4.70
CA CYS A 86 14.94 5.32 -3.40
C CYS A 86 16.47 5.18 -3.47
N PRO A 87 17.24 5.99 -2.72
CA PRO A 87 18.71 5.90 -2.73
C PRO A 87 19.24 4.66 -1.98
N GLU A 88 18.42 4.07 -1.10
CA GLU A 88 18.81 2.95 -0.24
C GLU A 88 18.43 1.57 -0.84
N ASN A 89 17.94 1.54 -2.08
CA ASN A 89 17.44 0.33 -2.74
C ASN A 89 16.35 -0.41 -1.93
N VAL A 90 15.56 0.33 -1.15
CA VAL A 90 14.29 -0.13 -0.60
C VAL A 90 13.27 -0.08 -1.73
N ASP A 91 12.37 -1.07 -1.82
CA ASP A 91 11.21 -1.00 -2.71
C ASP A 91 10.07 -0.26 -1.97
N PRO A 92 9.82 1.03 -2.23
CA PRO A 92 8.81 1.78 -1.50
C PRO A 92 7.40 1.38 -1.94
N LYS A 93 7.23 0.75 -3.10
CA LYS A 93 5.93 0.17 -3.51
C LYS A 93 5.59 -1.02 -2.62
N MET A 94 6.56 -1.89 -2.34
CA MET A 94 6.40 -2.98 -1.37
C MET A 94 6.19 -2.43 0.05
N MET A 95 6.97 -1.42 0.46
CA MET A 95 6.77 -0.72 1.74
C MET A 95 5.33 -0.23 1.92
N MET A 96 4.77 0.43 0.90
CA MET A 96 3.39 0.92 0.93
C MET A 96 2.36 -0.21 0.93
N ARG A 97 2.63 -1.34 0.26
CA ARG A 97 1.77 -2.54 0.31
C ARG A 97 1.66 -3.08 1.73
N LEU A 98 2.79 -3.26 2.41
CA LEU A 98 2.88 -3.77 3.78
C LEU A 98 2.29 -2.78 4.80
N ALA A 99 2.54 -1.49 4.61
CA ALA A 99 1.95 -0.44 5.43
C ALA A 99 0.42 -0.41 5.29
N ARG A 100 -0.11 -0.55 4.07
CA ARG A 100 -1.57 -0.61 3.84
C ARG A 100 -2.20 -1.86 4.44
N MET A 101 -1.54 -3.02 4.34
CA MET A 101 -2.02 -4.23 5.02
C MET A 101 -2.09 -4.03 6.52
N THR A 102 -1.05 -3.46 7.11
CA THR A 102 -0.98 -3.19 8.55
C THR A 102 -2.05 -2.18 8.98
N ALA A 103 -2.20 -1.08 8.24
CA ALA A 103 -3.20 -0.04 8.53
C ALA A 103 -4.65 -0.53 8.39
N LEU A 104 -4.91 -1.59 7.62
CA LEU A 104 -6.24 -2.21 7.51
C LEU A 104 -6.51 -3.28 8.58
N GLY A 105 -5.63 -3.41 9.58
CA GLY A 105 -5.75 -4.41 10.65
C GLY A 105 -5.16 -5.78 10.30
N GLY A 106 -4.35 -5.85 9.23
CA GLY A 106 -3.55 -7.03 8.94
C GLY A 106 -2.53 -7.33 10.05
N ARG A 107 -1.94 -8.52 10.00
CA ARG A 107 -0.91 -8.97 10.97
C ARG A 107 -1.37 -9.01 12.44
N GLY A 108 -2.69 -8.97 12.69
CA GLY A 108 -3.26 -8.99 14.05
C GLY A 108 -3.19 -7.64 14.78
N LEU A 109 -2.95 -6.55 14.05
CA LEU A 109 -2.84 -5.20 14.59
C LEU A 109 -4.18 -4.45 14.50
N PRO A 110 -4.40 -3.39 15.30
CA PRO A 110 -5.60 -2.56 15.18
C PRO A 110 -5.70 -1.87 13.81
N ALA A 111 -6.91 -1.84 13.24
CA ALA A 111 -7.17 -1.08 12.02
C ALA A 111 -7.06 0.43 12.28
N GLN A 112 -6.39 1.13 11.38
CA GLN A 112 -6.17 2.59 11.40
C GLN A 112 -6.79 3.27 10.17
N LEU A 113 -7.10 2.49 9.12
CA LEU A 113 -7.83 2.93 7.94
C LEU A 113 -9.19 2.22 7.86
N PRO A 114 -10.24 2.89 7.36
CA PRO A 114 -11.50 2.24 7.10
C PRO A 114 -11.33 1.23 5.97
N VAL A 115 -11.91 0.04 6.16
CA VAL A 115 -12.11 -0.91 5.06
C VAL A 115 -13.19 -0.31 4.15
N LYS A 116 -12.89 -0.15 2.85
CA LYS A 116 -13.92 0.17 1.87
C LYS A 116 -14.71 -1.11 1.60
N GLU A 117 -15.81 -1.30 2.33
CA GLU A 117 -16.76 -2.37 2.04
C GLU A 117 -17.82 -1.83 1.09
N ASP A 118 -17.60 -2.06 -0.20
CA ASP A 118 -18.67 -2.00 -1.20
C ASP A 118 -18.68 -3.34 -1.93
N PRO A 119 -19.47 -4.32 -1.46
CA PRO A 119 -19.52 -5.66 -2.05
C PRO A 119 -19.99 -5.61 -3.52
N ASP A 120 -20.75 -4.59 -3.89
CA ASP A 120 -21.34 -4.46 -5.22
C ASP A 120 -20.51 -3.57 -6.15
N TYR A 121 -19.35 -3.07 -5.72
CA TYR A 121 -18.54 -2.11 -6.49
C TYR A 121 -18.23 -2.62 -7.91
N PHE A 122 -17.72 -3.86 -7.99
CA PHE A 122 -17.38 -4.46 -9.29
C PHE A 122 -18.62 -4.80 -10.12
N ASP A 123 -19.73 -5.16 -9.49
CA ASP A 123 -20.96 -5.44 -10.20
C ASP A 123 -21.56 -4.16 -10.80
N ARG A 124 -21.44 -3.03 -10.11
CA ARG A 124 -21.78 -1.71 -10.65
C ARG A 124 -20.88 -1.29 -11.81
N VAL A 125 -19.56 -1.51 -11.72
CA VAL A 125 -18.63 -1.25 -12.83
C VAL A 125 -19.00 -2.10 -14.05
N ARG A 126 -19.30 -3.40 -13.86
CA ARG A 126 -19.73 -4.30 -14.94
C ARG A 126 -21.06 -3.88 -15.55
N ALA A 127 -22.04 -3.51 -14.71
CA ALA A 127 -23.33 -3.02 -15.18
C ALA A 127 -23.18 -1.75 -16.03
N PHE A 128 -22.33 -0.81 -15.60
CA PHE A 128 -22.03 0.39 -16.37
C PHE A 128 -21.32 0.08 -17.70
N ALA A 129 -20.34 -0.83 -17.71
CA ALA A 129 -19.66 -1.26 -18.93
C ALA A 129 -20.65 -1.84 -19.95
N ARG A 130 -21.61 -2.67 -19.52
CA ARG A 130 -22.67 -3.22 -20.38
C ARG A 130 -23.63 -2.17 -20.97
N LEU A 131 -23.73 -0.99 -20.36
CA LEU A 131 -24.54 0.12 -20.88
C LEU A 131 -23.79 0.97 -21.91
N GLN A 132 -22.46 0.85 -21.99
CA GLN A 132 -21.61 1.73 -22.80
C GLN A 132 -20.89 0.98 -23.93
N LEU A 133 -20.69 -0.32 -23.80
CA LEU A 133 -19.97 -1.16 -24.76
C LEU A 133 -20.93 -2.17 -25.39
N SER A 134 -20.76 -2.42 -26.68
CA SER A 134 -21.39 -3.55 -27.36
C SER A 134 -20.83 -4.89 -26.86
N ASP A 135 -21.57 -5.98 -27.12
CA ASP A 135 -21.14 -7.33 -26.73
C ASP A 135 -19.81 -7.74 -27.37
N ASP A 136 -19.49 -7.20 -28.55
CA ASP A 136 -18.23 -7.48 -29.25
C ASP A 136 -17.07 -6.66 -28.66
N GLU A 137 -17.29 -5.37 -28.33
CA GLU A 137 -16.28 -4.55 -27.63
C GLU A 137 -15.94 -5.09 -26.24
N LEU A 138 -16.92 -5.69 -25.54
CA LEU A 138 -16.69 -6.33 -24.24
C LEU A 138 -15.78 -7.56 -24.35
N LYS A 139 -15.94 -8.39 -25.38
CA LYS A 139 -15.11 -9.60 -25.59
C LYS A 139 -13.65 -9.25 -25.84
N ASP A 140 -13.38 -8.14 -26.50
CA ASP A 140 -12.03 -7.68 -26.79
C ASP A 140 -11.29 -7.15 -25.55
N TRP A 141 -12.02 -6.85 -24.46
CA TRP A 141 -11.49 -6.26 -23.23
C TRP A 141 -11.48 -7.21 -22.01
N THR A 142 -12.11 -8.39 -22.10
CA THR A 142 -12.11 -9.44 -21.04
C THR A 142 -11.12 -10.56 -21.32
#